data_AF-V5BCE6-F1
#
_entry.id   AF-V5BCE6-F1
#
_cell.length_a   1.000
_cell.length_b   1.000
_cell.length_c   1.000
_cell.angle_alpha   90.00
_cell.angle_beta   90.00
_cell.angle_gamma   90.00
#
_symmetry.space_group_name_H-M   'P 1'
#
loop_
_entity.id
_entity.type
_entity.pdbx_description
1 polymer ?
#
loop_
_entity_poly.entity_id
_entity_poly.type
_entity_poly.pdbx_seq_one_letter_code
_entity_poly.pdbx_strand_id
1 'polypeptide(L)'
;MSIFVAPLWSLSRRNSLEDVLGLLSFPFISTHRDTHKTLFSATRFLSNIAMITEKTTRRNRQCVPLHGICGFAPGRIPAYSNGSDSIFTNERHYVQHYFMGYKWQCVEFVRRWLFYRKGLALPQYDFAAQLIHLREVQDVCTGTAVPCQFIPQGSEKPPVADSLIVYPGSRKNIVGHVGLITHVTSTNVYVADQNRFFHDWGEDTFSAEFPLECVDGRYYIRDPDVECRGWIVFPGRPNRLDGEPPLVSPHISGPPSLPRCRRIKYVAQQLWSWLTGRETLTFRPL
;
A
#
# COMPACT_ATOMS: atom_id res chain seq x y z
N MET A 1 70.06 38.62 12.39
CA MET A 1 69.11 39.60 12.96
C MET A 1 67.99 38.82 13.62
N SER A 2 67.67 39.18 14.86
CA SER A 2 66.56 38.71 15.71
C SER A 2 65.22 38.64 14.92
N ILE A 3 64.19 37.86 15.29
CA ILE A 3 63.32 38.01 16.47
C ILE A 3 62.42 36.74 16.61
N PHE A 4 62.05 36.43 17.86
CA PHE A 4 61.03 35.50 18.40
C PHE A 4 59.64 35.53 17.68
N VAL A 5 58.70 34.58 17.80
CA VAL A 5 57.80 34.26 18.95
C VAL A 5 56.99 32.98 18.65
N ALA A 6 56.65 32.21 19.69
CA ALA A 6 55.92 30.91 19.72
C ALA A 6 54.37 31.07 19.81
N PRO A 7 53.55 30.13 20.36
CA PRO A 7 53.20 28.73 19.96
C PRO A 7 51.65 28.51 19.91
N LEU A 8 51.20 27.24 20.07
CA LEU A 8 49.84 26.69 20.32
C LEU A 8 49.01 26.27 19.08
N TRP A 9 48.14 25.26 19.09
CA TRP A 9 47.97 23.97 19.80
C TRP A 9 46.73 23.34 19.10
N SER A 10 46.64 22.01 19.10
CA SER A 10 45.59 21.23 18.44
C SER A 10 44.18 21.48 18.98
N LEU A 11 43.14 21.30 18.15
CA LEU A 11 41.84 20.81 18.64
C LEU A 11 41.14 19.93 17.59
N SER A 12 41.01 18.64 17.92
CA SER A 12 40.04 17.71 17.35
C SER A 12 38.74 17.81 18.18
N ARG A 13 37.57 17.71 17.54
CA ARG A 13 36.26 17.29 18.12
C ARG A 13 35.31 17.05 16.93
N ARG A 14 34.86 15.81 16.65
CA ARG A 14 33.74 15.06 17.26
C ARG A 14 32.46 15.91 17.37
N ASN A 15 31.59 15.81 16.38
CA ASN A 15 30.20 16.27 16.45
C ASN A 15 29.37 15.17 17.11
N SER A 16 29.16 15.27 18.42
CA SER A 16 28.17 14.50 19.17
C SER A 16 26.85 15.27 19.26
N LEU A 17 25.75 14.52 19.27
CA LEU A 17 24.33 14.91 19.29
C LEU A 17 23.86 15.82 20.46
N GLU A 18 24.76 16.46 21.21
CA GLU A 18 24.41 17.27 22.38
C GLU A 18 24.25 18.79 22.09
N ASP A 19 24.73 19.28 20.94
CA ASP A 19 24.70 20.72 20.63
C ASP A 19 23.33 21.26 20.14
N VAL A 20 22.33 20.39 19.93
CA VAL A 20 20.97 20.80 19.47
C VAL A 20 19.96 20.91 20.62
N LEU A 21 20.30 20.49 21.84
CA LEU A 21 19.37 20.47 22.98
C LEU A 21 19.60 21.55 24.05
N GLY A 22 20.52 22.49 23.82
CA GLY A 22 20.81 23.54 24.79
C GLY A 22 20.17 24.88 24.43
N LEU A 23 18.86 25.06 24.67
CA LEU A 23 18.22 26.41 24.77
C LEU A 23 16.74 26.34 25.16
N LEU A 24 16.38 25.87 26.37
CA LEU A 24 15.11 26.26 27.02
C LEU A 24 15.21 26.13 28.55
N SER A 25 15.54 27.24 29.22
CA SER A 25 15.40 27.37 30.67
C SER A 25 13.93 27.60 31.02
N PHE A 26 13.29 26.69 31.75
CA PHE A 26 11.96 26.90 32.34
C PHE A 26 12.08 27.42 33.77
N PRO A 27 11.33 28.46 34.19
CA PRO A 27 11.27 28.85 35.58
C PRO A 27 10.42 27.83 36.36
N PHE A 28 11.00 27.29 37.42
CA PHE A 28 10.34 26.38 38.36
C PHE A 28 9.42 27.19 39.28
N ILE A 29 8.10 27.16 39.03
CA ILE A 29 7.09 27.61 39.98
C ILE A 29 6.20 26.42 40.32
N SER A 30 6.38 25.92 41.54
CA SER A 30 5.58 24.88 42.16
C SER A 30 4.17 25.41 42.47
N THR A 31 3.16 24.98 41.72
CA THR A 31 1.80 24.85 42.24
C THR A 31 1.14 23.57 41.72
N HIS A 32 0.59 22.81 42.65
CA HIS A 32 0.21 21.41 42.53
C HIS A 32 -1.17 21.25 41.86
N ARG A 33 -1.33 21.59 40.57
CA ARG A 33 -2.59 21.35 39.84
C ARG A 33 -2.54 21.45 38.31
N ASP A 34 -1.58 20.88 37.58
CA ASP A 34 -1.69 20.85 36.09
C ASP A 34 -0.82 19.80 35.36
N THR A 35 -0.48 18.68 35.97
CA THR A 35 0.37 17.64 35.34
C THR A 35 -0.27 16.96 34.11
N HIS A 36 -1.61 16.88 34.03
CA HIS A 36 -2.30 16.22 32.91
C HIS A 36 -2.35 17.05 31.62
N LYS A 37 -2.39 18.38 31.70
CA LYS A 37 -2.44 19.24 30.50
C LYS A 37 -1.07 19.35 29.82
N THR A 38 -0.01 19.39 30.63
CA THR A 38 1.38 19.50 30.15
C THR A 38 1.82 18.22 29.44
N LEU A 39 1.43 17.04 29.96
CA LEU A 39 1.69 15.76 29.29
C LEU A 39 0.98 15.69 27.93
N PHE A 40 -0.32 16.03 27.87
CA PHE A 40 -1.09 16.02 26.63
C PHE A 40 -0.52 16.96 25.56
N SER A 41 -0.04 18.14 25.97
CA SER A 41 0.59 19.10 25.06
C SER A 41 1.93 18.60 24.53
N ALA A 42 2.75 17.95 25.38
CA ALA A 42 4.03 17.39 24.99
C ALA A 42 3.87 16.22 24.00
N THR A 43 2.90 15.32 24.23
CA THR A 43 2.61 14.20 23.30
C THR A 43 2.18 14.71 21.92
N ARG A 44 1.37 15.76 21.88
CA ARG A 44 0.90 16.38 20.62
C ARG A 44 2.00 17.15 19.89
N PHE A 45 2.96 17.69 20.62
CA PHE A 45 4.12 18.37 20.06
C PHE A 45 5.13 17.38 19.48
N LEU A 46 5.40 16.27 20.19
CA LEU A 46 6.24 15.18 19.71
C LEU A 46 5.65 14.49 18.48
N SER A 47 4.32 14.28 18.44
CA SER A 47 3.65 13.73 17.25
C SER A 47 3.76 14.68 16.05
N ASN A 48 3.69 16.00 16.27
CA ASN A 48 3.88 16.98 15.20
C ASN A 48 5.32 17.02 14.70
N ILE A 49 6.31 16.90 15.59
CA ILE A 49 7.72 16.82 15.20
C ILE A 49 7.99 15.55 14.41
N ALA A 50 7.48 14.39 14.85
CA ALA A 50 7.57 13.12 14.12
C ALA A 50 6.94 13.22 12.72
N MET A 51 5.73 13.78 12.63
CA MET A 51 5.04 14.05 11.35
C MET A 51 5.85 14.99 10.44
N ILE A 52 6.48 16.04 10.99
CA ILE A 52 7.29 16.99 10.22
C ILE A 52 8.60 16.33 9.76
N THR A 53 9.24 15.53 10.61
CA THR A 53 10.46 14.80 10.25
C THR A 53 10.16 13.77 9.17
N GLU A 54 9.11 12.97 9.32
CA GLU A 54 8.67 11.96 8.34
C GLU A 54 8.27 12.59 6.99
N LYS A 55 7.59 13.74 7.01
CA LYS A 55 7.26 14.51 5.80
C LYS A 55 8.49 15.13 5.14
N THR A 56 9.55 15.38 5.91
CA THR A 56 10.85 15.87 5.41
C THR A 56 11.70 14.72 4.84
N THR A 57 11.71 13.54 5.47
CA THR A 57 12.34 12.32 4.90
C THR A 57 11.63 11.85 3.63
N ARG A 58 10.28 11.93 3.56
CA ARG A 58 9.51 11.64 2.33
C ARG A 58 9.93 12.52 1.14
N ARG A 59 10.42 13.74 1.37
CA ARG A 59 10.87 14.65 0.29
C ARG A 59 12.24 14.33 -0.29
N ASN A 60 13.05 13.49 0.36
CA ASN A 60 14.44 13.28 -0.02
C ASN A 60 14.74 11.88 -0.59
N ARG A 61 13.71 11.06 -0.82
CA ARG A 61 13.86 9.74 -1.49
C ARG A 61 13.68 9.92 -3.00
N GLN A 62 14.61 9.37 -3.77
CA GLN A 62 14.60 9.45 -5.23
C GLN A 62 13.35 8.75 -5.79
N CYS A 63 12.54 9.48 -6.58
CA CYS A 63 11.45 8.88 -7.32
C CYS A 63 12.00 7.94 -8.41
N VAL A 64 11.43 6.75 -8.46
CA VAL A 64 11.76 5.70 -9.44
C VAL A 64 10.90 5.90 -10.69
N PRO A 65 11.49 5.93 -11.89
CA PRO A 65 10.75 6.12 -13.13
C PRO A 65 9.78 4.97 -13.39
N LEU A 66 8.78 5.19 -14.26
CA LEU A 66 7.83 4.17 -14.68
C LEU A 66 8.56 2.86 -15.07
N HIS A 67 8.05 1.74 -14.57
CA HIS A 67 8.62 0.39 -14.70
C HIS A 67 9.93 0.11 -13.96
N GLY A 68 10.55 1.10 -13.33
CA GLY A 68 11.68 0.87 -12.41
C GLY A 68 11.24 0.12 -11.16
N ILE A 69 12.16 -0.60 -10.53
CA ILE A 69 11.91 -1.32 -9.28
C ILE A 69 11.99 -0.31 -8.13
N CYS A 70 10.92 -0.20 -7.35
CA CYS A 70 10.91 0.58 -6.12
C CYS A 70 11.58 -0.19 -4.97
N GLY A 71 11.40 -1.50 -4.90
CA GLY A 71 11.98 -2.33 -3.86
C GLY A 71 11.43 -3.76 -3.90
N PHE A 72 11.68 -4.53 -2.84
CA PHE A 72 11.29 -5.94 -2.76
C PHE A 72 10.51 -6.24 -1.49
N ALA A 73 9.26 -6.70 -1.63
CA ALA A 73 8.50 -7.26 -0.52
C ALA A 73 9.08 -8.61 -0.07
N PRO A 74 8.74 -9.09 1.15
CA PRO A 74 9.19 -10.39 1.64
C PRO A 74 8.95 -11.53 0.65
N GLY A 75 9.97 -12.38 0.46
CA GLY A 75 10.02 -13.37 -0.63
C GLY A 75 10.69 -12.87 -1.91
N ARG A 76 11.36 -11.71 -1.87
CA ARG A 76 12.04 -11.06 -3.01
C ARG A 76 11.10 -10.75 -4.16
N ILE A 77 9.88 -10.33 -3.84
CA ILE A 77 8.85 -10.02 -4.84
C ILE A 77 8.94 -8.53 -5.17
N PRO A 78 9.29 -8.15 -6.42
CA PRO A 78 9.56 -6.75 -6.76
C PRO A 78 8.28 -5.92 -6.77
N ALA A 79 8.33 -4.71 -6.23
CA ALA A 79 7.36 -3.66 -6.50
C ALA A 79 7.90 -2.73 -7.57
N TYR A 80 7.11 -2.45 -8.59
CA TYR A 80 7.49 -1.57 -9.69
C TYR A 80 6.77 -0.23 -9.58
N SER A 81 7.46 0.83 -9.98
CA SER A 81 6.89 2.17 -10.07
C SER A 81 5.86 2.24 -11.19
N ASN A 82 4.67 2.74 -10.88
CA ASN A 82 3.66 3.13 -11.86
C ASN A 82 3.90 4.56 -12.42
N GLY A 83 5.01 5.19 -12.07
CA GLY A 83 5.38 6.56 -12.45
C GLY A 83 4.62 7.64 -11.67
N SER A 84 3.29 7.56 -11.64
CA SER A 84 2.41 8.40 -10.84
C SER A 84 1.09 7.68 -10.53
N ASP A 85 0.27 8.29 -9.67
CA ASP A 85 -1.04 7.79 -9.25
C ASP A 85 -2.11 7.86 -10.36
N SER A 86 -1.88 8.70 -11.37
CA SER A 86 -2.79 8.95 -12.50
C SER A 86 -2.50 8.11 -13.76
N ILE A 87 -1.37 7.38 -13.80
CA ILE A 87 -0.99 6.61 -14.98
C ILE A 87 -1.73 5.28 -15.04
N PHE A 88 -2.32 5.00 -16.21
CA PHE A 88 -2.83 3.69 -16.58
C PHE A 88 -2.25 3.28 -17.93
N THR A 89 -1.24 2.40 -17.91
CA THR A 89 -0.53 1.96 -19.12
C THR A 89 -1.37 1.07 -20.04
N ASN A 90 -2.46 0.49 -19.51
CA ASN A 90 -3.26 -0.56 -20.16
C ASN A 90 -2.44 -1.80 -20.57
N GLU A 91 -1.21 -1.95 -20.06
CA GLU A 91 -0.39 -3.14 -20.26
C GLU A 91 -0.79 -4.23 -19.28
N ARG A 92 -1.07 -5.41 -19.79
CA ARG A 92 -1.40 -6.58 -18.96
C ARG A 92 -0.12 -7.31 -18.55
N HIS A 93 -0.08 -7.77 -17.31
CA HIS A 93 0.95 -8.65 -16.79
C HIS A 93 0.40 -10.06 -16.62
N TYR A 94 1.08 -11.04 -17.22
CA TYR A 94 0.79 -12.46 -17.09
C TYR A 94 2.02 -13.21 -16.62
N VAL A 95 1.82 -14.22 -15.77
CA VAL A 95 2.80 -15.28 -15.52
C VAL A 95 2.16 -16.58 -15.96
N GLN A 96 2.82 -17.31 -16.86
CA GLN A 96 2.20 -18.40 -17.62
C GLN A 96 0.92 -17.89 -18.31
N HIS A 97 -0.26 -18.40 -17.94
CA HIS A 97 -1.57 -17.95 -18.44
C HIS A 97 -2.40 -17.21 -17.37
N TYR A 98 -1.83 -16.99 -16.18
CA TYR A 98 -2.53 -16.32 -15.09
C TYR A 98 -2.35 -14.80 -15.17
N PHE A 99 -3.47 -14.08 -15.22
CA PHE A 99 -3.49 -12.62 -15.28
C PHE A 99 -3.20 -12.02 -13.90
N MET A 100 -2.02 -11.42 -13.76
CA MET A 100 -1.62 -10.73 -12.52
C MET A 100 -2.36 -9.41 -12.38
N GLY A 101 -2.61 -8.70 -13.47
CA GLY A 101 -3.27 -7.39 -13.44
C GLY A 101 -2.66 -6.45 -14.48
N TYR A 102 -3.03 -5.17 -14.38
CA TYR A 102 -2.43 -4.12 -15.20
C TYR A 102 -1.14 -3.60 -14.56
N LYS A 103 -0.09 -3.42 -15.36
CA LYS A 103 1.18 -2.84 -14.91
C LYS A 103 1.01 -1.34 -14.59
N TRP A 104 1.43 -0.81 -13.45
CA TRP A 104 1.86 -1.47 -12.20
C TRP A 104 0.90 -1.07 -11.08
N GLN A 105 -0.33 -1.59 -11.17
CA GLN A 105 -1.42 -1.24 -10.28
C GLN A 105 -1.32 -1.97 -8.92
N CYS A 106 -1.99 -1.44 -7.90
CA CYS A 106 -1.98 -2.01 -6.55
C CYS A 106 -2.53 -3.45 -6.50
N VAL A 107 -3.62 -3.72 -7.22
CA VAL A 107 -4.21 -5.06 -7.32
C VAL A 107 -3.28 -6.04 -8.05
N GLU A 108 -2.50 -5.56 -9.03
CA GLU A 108 -1.51 -6.39 -9.72
C GLU A 108 -0.43 -6.89 -8.76
N PHE A 109 0.09 -5.99 -7.93
CA PHE A 109 1.11 -6.30 -6.94
C PHE A 109 0.64 -7.33 -5.94
N VAL A 110 -0.53 -7.12 -5.35
CA VAL A 110 -1.09 -8.01 -4.33
C VAL A 110 -1.41 -9.39 -4.91
N ARG A 111 -1.98 -9.45 -6.12
CA ARG A 111 -2.24 -10.72 -6.81
C ARG A 111 -0.94 -11.48 -7.08
N ARG A 112 0.09 -10.79 -7.58
CA ARG A 112 1.40 -11.38 -7.82
C ARG A 112 2.10 -11.82 -6.53
N TRP A 113 1.99 -11.05 -5.46
CA TRP A 113 2.55 -11.44 -4.18
C TRP A 113 1.87 -12.68 -3.59
N LEU A 114 0.53 -12.76 -3.62
CA LEU A 114 -0.19 -13.95 -3.18
C LEU A 114 0.20 -15.20 -3.98
N PHE A 115 0.39 -15.03 -5.28
CA PHE A 115 0.81 -16.09 -6.19
C PHE A 115 2.19 -16.66 -5.82
N TYR A 116 3.21 -15.82 -5.69
CA TYR A 116 4.56 -16.28 -5.34
C TYR A 116 4.69 -16.67 -3.87
N ARG A 117 4.25 -15.79 -2.96
CA ARG A 117 4.49 -15.94 -1.51
C ARG A 117 3.59 -16.97 -0.86
N LYS A 118 2.33 -17.11 -1.30
CA LYS A 118 1.35 -18.01 -0.69
C LYS A 118 0.84 -19.09 -1.64
N GLY A 119 1.17 -19.05 -2.94
CA GLY A 119 0.57 -19.98 -3.91
C GLY A 119 -0.95 -19.83 -3.99
N LEU A 120 -1.47 -18.61 -3.81
CA LEU A 120 -2.89 -18.30 -3.84
C LEU A 120 -3.23 -17.41 -5.04
N ALA A 121 -4.33 -17.73 -5.72
CA ALA A 121 -4.90 -16.96 -6.81
C ALA A 121 -5.99 -16.03 -6.26
N LEU A 122 -5.74 -14.73 -6.34
CA LEU A 122 -6.73 -13.71 -6.02
C LEU A 122 -7.77 -13.60 -7.15
N PRO A 123 -9.09 -13.63 -6.84
CA PRO A 123 -10.11 -13.44 -7.86
C PRO A 123 -10.00 -12.07 -8.54
N GLN A 124 -10.70 -11.92 -9.66
CA GLN A 124 -10.78 -10.64 -10.35
C GLN A 124 -11.74 -9.72 -9.59
N TYR A 125 -11.24 -8.55 -9.24
CA TYR A 125 -12.00 -7.43 -8.70
C TYR A 125 -11.66 -6.20 -9.53
N ASP A 126 -12.68 -5.41 -9.86
CA ASP A 126 -12.50 -4.18 -10.61
C ASP A 126 -11.88 -3.11 -9.72
N PHE A 127 -12.34 -3.00 -8.47
CA PHE A 127 -11.88 -2.01 -7.50
C PHE A 127 -11.22 -2.66 -6.29
N ALA A 128 -10.06 -2.14 -5.88
CA ALA A 128 -9.34 -2.61 -4.70
C ALA A 128 -10.20 -2.55 -3.43
N ALA A 129 -11.05 -1.52 -3.30
CA ALA A 129 -11.97 -1.37 -2.18
C ALA A 129 -12.98 -2.52 -2.03
N GLN A 130 -13.29 -3.26 -3.10
CA GLN A 130 -14.24 -4.38 -3.07
C GLN A 130 -13.67 -5.63 -2.38
N LEU A 131 -12.35 -5.68 -2.13
CA LEU A 131 -11.70 -6.80 -1.44
C LEU A 131 -12.21 -7.00 0.00
N ILE A 132 -12.90 -6.02 0.60
CA ILE A 132 -13.60 -6.21 1.88
C ILE A 132 -14.67 -7.33 1.82
N HIS A 133 -15.15 -7.64 0.62
CA HIS A 133 -16.11 -8.72 0.36
C HIS A 133 -15.45 -10.06 0.06
N LEU A 134 -14.12 -10.13 0.03
CA LEU A 134 -13.40 -11.38 -0.18
C LEU A 134 -13.68 -12.36 0.97
N ARG A 135 -13.94 -13.62 0.62
CA ARG A 135 -14.23 -14.72 1.57
C ARG A 135 -13.36 -15.94 1.30
N GLU A 136 -13.00 -16.14 0.04
CA GLU A 136 -12.15 -17.21 -0.40
C GLU A 136 -11.28 -16.76 -1.57
N VAL A 137 -10.15 -17.42 -1.71
CA VAL A 137 -9.25 -17.38 -2.84
C VAL A 137 -9.04 -18.82 -3.32
N GLN A 138 -8.31 -19.04 -4.41
CA GLN A 138 -8.02 -20.39 -4.88
C GLN A 138 -6.57 -20.76 -4.62
N ASP A 139 -6.30 -22.02 -4.27
CA ASP A 139 -4.95 -22.57 -4.37
C ASP A 139 -4.54 -22.65 -5.84
N VAL A 140 -3.38 -22.09 -6.18
CA VAL A 140 -2.95 -21.95 -7.58
C VAL A 140 -2.75 -23.30 -8.27
N CYS A 141 -2.26 -24.31 -7.54
CA CYS A 141 -1.91 -25.60 -8.11
C CYS A 141 -3.12 -26.51 -8.28
N THR A 142 -4.02 -26.49 -7.31
CA THR A 142 -5.16 -27.42 -7.22
C THR A 142 -6.49 -26.80 -7.65
N GLY A 143 -6.60 -25.47 -7.64
CA GLY A 143 -7.84 -24.75 -7.89
C GLY A 143 -8.85 -24.81 -6.72
N THR A 144 -8.50 -25.44 -5.61
CA THR A 144 -9.42 -25.58 -4.46
C THR A 144 -9.62 -24.24 -3.75
N ALA A 145 -10.84 -23.99 -3.29
CA ALA A 145 -11.13 -22.81 -2.47
C ALA A 145 -10.37 -22.85 -1.15
N VAL A 146 -9.72 -21.73 -0.81
CA VAL A 146 -9.01 -21.49 0.44
C VAL A 146 -9.67 -20.30 1.13
N PRO A 147 -10.20 -20.46 2.36
CA PRO A 147 -10.87 -19.38 3.05
C PRO A 147 -9.90 -18.27 3.44
N CYS A 148 -10.37 -17.03 3.39
CA CYS A 148 -9.70 -15.86 3.92
C CYS A 148 -10.69 -15.00 4.70
N GLN A 149 -10.19 -14.25 5.67
CA GLN A 149 -11.04 -13.44 6.55
C GLN A 149 -10.68 -11.97 6.44
N PHE A 150 -11.66 -11.13 6.10
CA PHE A 150 -11.56 -9.70 6.30
C PHE A 150 -11.81 -9.36 7.78
N ILE A 151 -10.87 -8.62 8.38
CA ILE A 151 -10.91 -8.11 9.74
C ILE A 151 -11.06 -6.59 9.63
N PRO A 152 -12.18 -6.01 10.09
CA PRO A 152 -12.37 -4.57 10.04
C PRO A 152 -11.41 -3.85 10.99
N GLN A 153 -10.99 -2.65 10.62
CA GLN A 153 -10.28 -1.75 11.52
C GLN A 153 -11.10 -1.51 12.81
N GLY A 154 -10.43 -1.45 13.97
CA GLY A 154 -11.07 -1.41 15.29
C GLY A 154 -11.49 -2.78 15.82
N SER A 155 -11.03 -3.87 15.21
CA SER A 155 -11.19 -5.24 15.73
C SER A 155 -10.29 -5.49 16.95
N GLU A 156 -10.69 -6.45 17.78
CA GLU A 156 -9.87 -7.03 18.86
C GLU A 156 -8.74 -7.92 18.32
N LYS A 157 -8.87 -8.40 17.08
CA LYS A 157 -7.79 -9.12 16.41
C LYS A 157 -6.79 -8.08 15.90
N PRO A 158 -5.47 -8.21 16.17
CA PRO A 158 -4.48 -7.30 15.61
C PRO A 158 -4.23 -7.52 14.11
N PRO A 159 -3.66 -6.54 13.40
CA PRO A 159 -3.05 -6.80 12.10
C PRO A 159 -1.89 -7.78 12.24
N VAL A 160 -1.67 -8.57 11.20
CA VAL A 160 -0.61 -9.58 11.17
C VAL A 160 0.21 -9.44 9.89
N ALA A 161 1.49 -9.80 9.95
CA ALA A 161 2.32 -9.90 8.76
C ALA A 161 1.73 -10.88 7.74
N ASP A 162 2.13 -10.71 6.47
CA ASP A 162 1.67 -11.51 5.34
C ASP A 162 0.13 -11.48 5.14
N SER A 163 -0.47 -10.32 5.42
CA SER A 163 -1.90 -10.03 5.21
C SER A 163 -2.08 -8.85 4.24
N LEU A 164 -3.30 -8.62 3.76
CA LEU A 164 -3.60 -7.51 2.86
C LEU A 164 -4.24 -6.36 3.62
N ILE A 165 -3.76 -5.12 3.48
CA ILE A 165 -4.46 -3.94 3.97
C ILE A 165 -5.35 -3.35 2.87
N VAL A 166 -6.59 -2.99 3.20
CA VAL A 166 -7.58 -2.50 2.21
C VAL A 166 -8.06 -1.10 2.59
N TYR A 167 -8.08 -0.20 1.62
CA TYR A 167 -8.52 1.18 1.76
C TYR A 167 -9.82 1.45 1.00
N PRO A 168 -10.67 2.36 1.49
CA PRO A 168 -11.93 2.68 0.83
C PRO A 168 -11.71 3.44 -0.48
N GLY A 169 -12.70 3.36 -1.37
CA GLY A 169 -12.87 4.34 -2.43
C GLY A 169 -13.23 5.72 -1.83
N SER A 170 -12.79 6.78 -2.48
CA SER A 170 -13.05 8.18 -2.16
C SER A 170 -13.32 8.98 -3.43
N ARG A 171 -13.73 10.25 -3.30
CA ARG A 171 -13.89 11.14 -4.47
C ARG A 171 -12.60 11.34 -5.28
N LYS A 172 -11.45 11.27 -4.62
CA LYS A 172 -10.12 11.44 -5.26
C LYS A 172 -9.55 10.12 -5.79
N ASN A 173 -9.94 9.00 -5.18
CA ASN A 173 -9.55 7.65 -5.59
C ASN A 173 -10.76 6.73 -5.51
N ILE A 174 -11.53 6.65 -6.60
CA ILE A 174 -12.79 5.89 -6.63
C ILE A 174 -12.59 4.38 -6.48
N VAL A 175 -11.42 3.86 -6.89
CA VAL A 175 -11.13 2.42 -6.90
C VAL A 175 -10.66 1.93 -5.53
N GLY A 176 -10.26 2.84 -4.65
CA GLY A 176 -9.63 2.55 -3.37
C GLY A 176 -8.19 2.08 -3.53
N HIS A 177 -7.69 1.36 -2.53
CA HIS A 177 -6.30 0.90 -2.56
C HIS A 177 -6.13 -0.41 -1.79
N VAL A 178 -5.10 -1.18 -2.13
CA VAL A 178 -4.73 -2.40 -1.44
C VAL A 178 -3.20 -2.49 -1.36
N GLY A 179 -2.70 -2.90 -0.20
CA GLY A 179 -1.28 -3.15 0.03
C GLY A 179 -1.06 -4.44 0.81
N LEU A 180 0.20 -4.74 1.07
CA LEU A 180 0.65 -5.91 1.83
C LEU A 180 1.17 -5.45 3.19
N ILE A 181 0.69 -6.03 4.28
CA ILE A 181 1.31 -5.86 5.58
C ILE A 181 2.52 -6.80 5.64
N THR A 182 3.72 -6.24 5.66
CA THR A 182 4.98 -7.01 5.62
C THR A 182 5.49 -7.34 7.02
N HIS A 183 5.33 -6.40 7.95
CA HIS A 183 5.75 -6.55 9.34
C HIS A 183 4.81 -5.76 10.25
N VAL A 184 4.67 -6.20 11.50
CA VAL A 184 3.85 -5.54 12.53
C VAL A 184 4.66 -5.52 13.83
N THR A 185 4.83 -4.35 14.43
CA THR A 185 5.37 -4.18 15.79
C THR A 185 4.25 -3.83 16.76
N SER A 186 4.58 -3.60 18.03
CA SER A 186 3.62 -3.10 19.01
C SER A 186 3.10 -1.69 18.71
N THR A 187 3.83 -0.90 17.89
CA THR A 187 3.55 0.52 17.64
C THR A 187 3.38 0.88 16.18
N ASN A 188 3.72 -0.01 15.24
CA ASN A 188 3.73 0.29 13.81
C ASN A 188 3.31 -0.91 12.95
N VAL A 189 2.74 -0.61 11.79
CA VAL A 189 2.50 -1.54 10.68
C VAL A 189 3.31 -1.09 9.48
N TYR A 190 4.02 -2.02 8.85
CA TYR A 190 4.84 -1.79 7.66
C TYR A 190 4.10 -2.33 6.43
N VAL A 191 3.97 -1.49 5.41
CA VAL A 191 3.16 -1.78 4.22
C VAL A 191 4.00 -1.70 2.95
N ALA A 192 3.94 -2.73 2.12
CA ALA A 192 4.45 -2.74 0.76
C ALA A 192 3.29 -2.61 -0.24
N ASP A 193 3.38 -1.71 -1.20
CA ASP A 193 2.36 -1.52 -2.23
C ASP A 193 2.93 -1.00 -3.57
N GLN A 194 2.07 -0.97 -4.59
CA GLN A 194 2.32 -0.30 -5.87
C GLN A 194 1.24 0.75 -6.12
N ASN A 195 1.54 1.74 -6.95
CA ASN A 195 0.61 2.81 -7.34
C ASN A 195 0.13 3.70 -6.17
N ARG A 196 1.02 3.94 -5.19
CA ARG A 196 0.79 4.90 -4.10
C ARG A 196 2.06 5.66 -3.75
N PHE A 197 3.15 4.94 -3.52
CA PHE A 197 4.47 5.51 -3.29
C PHE A 197 5.40 5.14 -4.44
N PHE A 198 6.13 6.12 -4.97
CA PHE A 198 6.95 5.98 -6.18
C PHE A 198 8.45 6.12 -5.92
N HIS A 199 8.88 6.06 -4.67
CA HIS A 199 10.28 6.24 -4.28
C HIS A 199 11.00 4.89 -4.17
N ASP A 200 12.34 4.94 -4.20
CA ASP A 200 13.20 3.80 -3.92
C ASP A 200 13.15 3.44 -2.42
N TRP A 201 12.83 2.17 -2.12
CA TRP A 201 12.71 1.61 -0.76
C TRP A 201 14.09 1.35 -0.14
N GLY A 202 15.16 1.35 -0.93
CA GLY A 202 16.49 0.96 -0.49
C GLY A 202 16.52 -0.49 -0.03
N GLU A 203 17.02 -0.73 1.18
CA GLU A 203 17.05 -2.05 1.81
C GLU A 203 15.73 -2.43 2.51
N ASP A 204 14.76 -1.51 2.58
CA ASP A 204 13.48 -1.75 3.20
C ASP A 204 12.63 -2.72 2.36
N THR A 205 11.82 -3.53 3.05
CA THR A 205 10.86 -4.44 2.40
C THR A 205 9.45 -3.86 2.29
N PHE A 206 9.30 -2.56 2.53
CA PHE A 206 8.03 -1.83 2.60
C PHE A 206 8.16 -0.44 1.97
N SER A 207 7.05 0.10 1.48
CA SER A 207 6.97 1.44 0.91
C SER A 207 6.61 2.51 1.94
N ALA A 208 5.90 2.13 3.00
CA ALA A 208 5.51 3.03 4.08
C ALA A 208 5.34 2.31 5.42
N GLU A 209 5.45 3.08 6.50
CA GLU A 209 5.08 2.66 7.84
C GLU A 209 3.92 3.52 8.36
N PHE A 210 3.08 2.93 9.20
CA PHE A 210 1.93 3.60 9.80
C PHE A 210 1.87 3.28 11.30
N PRO A 211 1.59 4.25 12.17
CA PRO A 211 1.37 3.98 13.58
C PRO A 211 0.24 2.98 13.81
N LEU A 212 0.43 2.09 14.78
CA LEU A 212 -0.56 1.14 15.27
C LEU A 212 -0.97 1.55 16.68
N GLU A 213 -2.24 1.88 16.85
CA GLU A 213 -2.83 2.19 18.15
C GLU A 213 -3.66 1.01 18.64
N CYS A 214 -3.56 0.73 19.95
CA CYS A 214 -4.46 -0.17 20.65
C CYS A 214 -5.24 0.64 21.70
N VAL A 215 -6.54 0.84 21.47
CA VAL A 215 -7.44 1.58 22.36
C VAL A 215 -8.51 0.62 22.85
N ASP A 216 -8.58 0.40 24.17
CA ASP A 216 -9.54 -0.53 24.80
C ASP A 216 -9.51 -1.94 24.17
N GLY A 217 -8.30 -2.44 23.84
CA GLY A 217 -8.11 -3.74 23.20
C GLY A 217 -8.43 -3.80 21.70
N ARG A 218 -8.73 -2.66 21.07
CA ARG A 218 -9.05 -2.55 19.64
C ARG A 218 -7.93 -1.89 18.85
N TYR A 219 -7.63 -2.45 17.69
CA TYR A 219 -6.48 -2.05 16.88
C TYR A 219 -6.84 -1.10 15.73
N TYR A 220 -6.06 -0.03 15.58
CA TYR A 220 -6.21 1.00 14.54
C TYR A 220 -4.85 1.32 13.88
N ILE A 221 -4.79 1.19 12.56
CA ILE A 221 -3.67 1.57 11.69
C ILE A 221 -3.89 3.02 11.23
N ARG A 222 -3.05 3.93 11.72
CA ARG A 222 -3.18 5.37 11.49
C ARG A 222 -2.42 5.82 10.26
N ASP A 223 -3.10 5.73 9.13
CA ASP A 223 -2.63 6.32 7.89
C ASP A 223 -3.03 7.81 7.83
N PRO A 224 -2.07 8.76 7.76
CA PRO A 224 -2.36 10.19 7.82
C PRO A 224 -3.11 10.70 6.58
N ASP A 225 -3.07 9.96 5.46
CA ASP A 225 -3.68 10.38 4.20
C ASP A 225 -5.12 9.81 4.08
N VAL A 226 -5.31 8.52 4.34
CA VAL A 226 -6.60 7.84 4.22
C VAL A 226 -6.70 6.68 5.21
N GLU A 227 -7.67 6.71 6.12
CA GLU A 227 -7.96 5.60 7.03
C GLU A 227 -8.32 4.30 6.29
N CYS A 228 -7.70 3.19 6.68
CA CYS A 228 -7.99 1.88 6.08
C CYS A 228 -9.37 1.35 6.52
N ARG A 229 -9.92 0.41 5.76
CA ARG A 229 -11.13 -0.33 6.16
C ARG A 229 -10.80 -1.50 7.09
N GLY A 230 -9.61 -2.06 6.99
CA GLY A 230 -9.19 -3.26 7.69
C GLY A 230 -8.18 -4.07 6.87
N TRP A 231 -8.02 -5.33 7.24
CA TRP A 231 -7.05 -6.23 6.61
C TRP A 231 -7.60 -7.63 6.36
N ILE A 232 -7.06 -8.33 5.38
CA ILE A 232 -7.45 -9.69 4.98
C ILE A 232 -6.35 -10.66 5.37
N VAL A 233 -6.72 -11.68 6.15
CA VAL A 233 -5.83 -12.74 6.61
C VAL A 233 -6.11 -14.07 5.90
N PHE A 234 -5.08 -14.91 5.80
CA PHE A 234 -5.13 -16.24 5.18
C PHE A 234 -4.77 -17.32 6.23
N PRO A 235 -5.69 -17.64 7.14
CA PRO A 235 -5.41 -18.56 8.24
C PRO A 235 -5.08 -19.94 7.69
N GLY A 236 -4.07 -20.59 8.27
CA GLY A 236 -3.64 -21.94 7.84
C GLY A 236 -2.87 -22.00 6.53
N ARG A 237 -2.59 -20.87 5.86
CA ARG A 237 -1.76 -20.83 4.65
C ARG A 237 -0.35 -20.32 4.95
N PRO A 238 0.66 -21.21 5.08
CA PRO A 238 2.04 -20.79 5.30
C PRO A 238 2.60 -20.08 4.06
N ASN A 239 3.67 -19.31 4.29
CA ASN A 239 4.44 -18.76 3.18
C ASN A 239 5.25 -19.86 2.51
N ARG A 240 5.42 -19.73 1.20
CA ARG A 240 6.29 -20.57 0.38
C ARG A 240 7.75 -20.24 0.63
N LEU A 241 8.58 -21.28 0.61
CA LEU A 241 10.03 -21.21 0.77
C LEU A 241 10.75 -21.17 -0.58
N ASP A 242 10.09 -21.65 -1.64
CA ASP A 242 10.60 -21.68 -3.00
C ASP A 242 10.26 -20.39 -3.76
N GLY A 243 11.25 -19.85 -4.48
CA GLY A 243 11.07 -18.66 -5.33
C GLY A 243 10.47 -18.98 -6.70
N GLU A 244 10.31 -20.26 -7.02
CA GLU A 244 9.82 -20.70 -8.32
C GLU A 244 8.31 -20.46 -8.47
N PRO A 245 7.84 -20.01 -9.65
CA PRO A 245 6.42 -19.84 -9.90
C PRO A 245 5.69 -21.18 -9.71
N PRO A 246 4.56 -21.21 -8.97
CA PRO A 246 3.74 -22.41 -8.86
C PRO A 246 3.21 -22.82 -10.24
N LEU A 247 2.94 -24.11 -10.41
CA LEU A 247 2.20 -24.59 -11.57
C LEU A 247 0.75 -24.10 -11.47
N VAL A 248 0.27 -23.42 -12.51
CA VAL A 248 -1.10 -22.89 -12.51
C VAL A 248 -2.07 -23.97 -12.97
N SER A 249 -3.10 -24.23 -12.15
CA SER A 249 -4.21 -25.10 -12.50
C SER A 249 -4.88 -24.62 -13.79
N PRO A 250 -5.17 -25.50 -14.78
CA PRO A 250 -5.76 -25.11 -16.06
C PRO A 250 -7.09 -24.35 -15.97
N HIS A 251 -7.79 -24.48 -14.85
CA HIS A 251 -9.07 -23.81 -14.60
C HIS A 251 -8.89 -22.36 -14.12
N ILE A 252 -7.71 -22.00 -13.64
CA ILE A 252 -7.39 -20.64 -13.21
C ILE A 252 -6.93 -19.86 -14.43
N SER A 253 -7.85 -19.06 -14.99
CA SER A 253 -7.56 -18.24 -16.15
C SER A 253 -7.97 -16.79 -15.94
N GLY A 254 -7.29 -15.90 -16.66
CA GLY A 254 -7.64 -14.49 -16.75
C GLY A 254 -8.33 -14.15 -18.07
N PRO A 255 -8.65 -12.86 -18.31
CA PRO A 255 -8.95 -12.41 -19.67
C PRO A 255 -7.83 -12.84 -20.62
N PRO A 256 -8.15 -13.20 -21.88
CA PRO A 256 -7.13 -13.62 -22.84
C PRO A 256 -6.10 -12.51 -23.05
N SER A 257 -4.84 -12.91 -23.20
CA SER A 257 -3.74 -11.98 -23.44
C SER A 257 -3.89 -11.22 -24.76
N LEU A 258 -4.48 -11.86 -25.77
CA LEU A 258 -4.73 -11.28 -27.09
C LEU A 258 -6.11 -10.59 -27.15
N PRO A 259 -6.16 -9.29 -27.51
CA PRO A 259 -7.43 -8.61 -27.70
C PRO A 259 -8.20 -9.23 -28.88
N ARG A 260 -9.50 -9.47 -28.71
CA ARG A 260 -10.39 -9.86 -29.80
C ARG A 260 -11.19 -8.64 -30.25
N CYS A 261 -10.97 -8.20 -31.48
CA CYS A 261 -11.81 -7.19 -32.12
C CYS A 261 -12.75 -7.89 -33.11
N ARG A 262 -14.06 -7.69 -32.95
CA ARG A 262 -15.06 -8.21 -33.89
C ARG A 262 -15.88 -7.05 -34.42
N ARG A 263 -15.93 -6.90 -35.75
CA ARG A 263 -16.84 -5.97 -36.40
C ARG A 263 -18.28 -6.45 -36.22
N ILE A 264 -19.13 -5.60 -35.67
CA ILE A 264 -20.57 -5.86 -35.50
C ILE A 264 -21.33 -5.09 -36.59
N LYS A 265 -22.29 -5.73 -37.24
CA LYS A 265 -23.28 -5.06 -38.09
C LYS A 265 -24.52 -4.80 -37.24
N TYR A 266 -24.89 -3.54 -37.09
CA TYR A 266 -26.06 -3.14 -36.32
C TYR A 266 -26.99 -2.32 -37.23
N VAL A 267 -28.27 -2.68 -37.28
CA VAL A 267 -29.30 -1.87 -37.93
C VAL A 267 -29.91 -0.98 -36.86
N ALA A 268 -29.57 0.30 -36.89
CA ALA A 268 -30.11 1.26 -35.94
C ALA A 268 -31.58 1.56 -36.25
N GLN A 269 -32.50 0.88 -35.57
CA GLN A 269 -33.94 1.06 -35.77
C GLN A 269 -34.48 2.35 -35.10
N GLN A 270 -33.68 3.03 -34.27
CA GLN A 270 -34.12 4.17 -33.44
C GLN A 270 -33.15 5.36 -33.43
N LEU A 271 -32.29 5.51 -34.45
CA LEU A 271 -31.42 6.70 -34.53
C LEU A 271 -32.25 8.00 -34.65
N TRP A 272 -33.41 7.93 -35.31
CA TRP A 272 -34.33 9.05 -35.48
C TRP A 272 -35.10 9.45 -34.22
N SER A 273 -35.50 8.50 -33.37
CA SER A 273 -36.21 8.82 -32.11
C SER A 273 -35.30 9.48 -31.09
N TRP A 274 -34.03 9.04 -31.02
CA TRP A 274 -33.02 9.61 -30.12
C TRP A 274 -32.64 11.05 -30.51
N LEU A 275 -32.59 11.36 -31.80
CA LEU A 275 -32.30 12.70 -32.31
C LEU A 275 -33.50 13.68 -32.22
N THR A 276 -34.73 13.18 -32.14
CA THR A 276 -35.95 14.02 -32.22
C THR A 276 -36.81 14.04 -30.96
N GLY A 277 -36.46 13.28 -29.92
CA GLY A 277 -37.21 13.23 -28.66
C GLY A 277 -38.62 12.65 -28.79
N ARG A 278 -38.92 11.93 -29.88
CA ARG A 278 -40.22 11.28 -30.10
C ARG A 278 -40.09 9.78 -29.88
N GLU A 279 -40.86 9.22 -28.95
CA GLU A 279 -41.00 7.78 -28.80
C GLU A 279 -41.61 7.18 -30.07
N THR A 280 -40.95 6.20 -30.67
CA THR A 280 -41.54 5.34 -31.69
C THR A 280 -41.96 4.02 -31.06
N LEU A 281 -43.25 3.71 -31.19
CA LEU A 281 -43.87 2.46 -30.74
C LEU A 281 -43.16 1.24 -31.34
N THR A 282 -42.99 0.26 -30.47
CA THR A 282 -42.21 -0.97 -30.60
C THR A 282 -42.72 -1.96 -31.65
N PHE A 283 -41.75 -2.55 -32.37
CA PHE A 283 -41.64 -3.94 -32.84
C PHE A 283 -42.80 -4.66 -33.57
N ARG A 284 -42.46 -5.28 -34.71
CA ARG A 284 -43.00 -6.59 -35.16
C ARG A 284 -41.83 -7.51 -35.53
N PRO A 285 -41.86 -8.81 -35.16
CA PRO A 285 -40.82 -9.77 -35.51
C PRO A 285 -40.99 -10.29 -36.95
N LEU A 286 -39.87 -10.50 -37.64
CA LEU A 286 -39.69 -11.40 -38.79
C LEU A 286 -38.58 -12.39 -38.42
#